data_AF-A0A0V1GDK8-F1
#
_entry.id   AF-A0A0V1GDK8-F1
#
_cell.length_a   1.000
_cell.length_b   1.000
_cell.length_c   1.000
_cell.angle_alpha   90.00
_cell.angle_beta   90.00
_cell.angle_gamma   90.00
#
_symmetry.space_group_name_H-M   'P 1'
#
loop_
_entity.id
_entity.type
_entity.pdbx_description
1 polymer ?
#
loop_
_entity_poly.entity_id
_entity_poly.type
_entity_poly.pdbx_seq_one_letter_code
_entity_poly.pdbx_strand_id
1 'polypeptide(L)' 'LFIVHSTTIDAITRFLNGRDTSNVSEETLKLVGKNFPYSSVLIYEELADNTWRLMPDVLPSITYLDVSNRVNMDFLTRM' A
#
# COMPACT_ATOMS: atom_id res chain seq x y z
N LEU A 1 9.96 8.64 6.20
CA LEU A 1 10.05 7.17 6.04
C LEU A 1 9.37 6.51 7.23
N PHE A 2 8.37 5.68 6.99
CA PHE A 2 7.72 4.88 8.03
C PHE A 2 8.00 3.39 7.77
N ILE A 3 8.42 2.66 8.80
CA ILE A 3 8.62 1.20 8.76
C ILE A 3 7.54 0.57 9.63
N VAL A 4 6.63 -0.16 9.02
CA VAL A 4 5.36 -0.55 9.63
C VAL A 4 4.88 -1.92 9.16
N HIS A 5 3.83 -2.44 9.78
CA HIS A 5 3.16 -3.67 9.35
C HIS A 5 2.25 -3.42 8.13
N SER A 6 1.93 -4.48 7.39
CA SER A 6 1.06 -4.43 6.20
C SER A 6 -0.31 -3.80 6.46
N THR A 7 -0.90 -4.03 7.63
CA THR A 7 -2.16 -3.40 8.07
C THR A 7 -2.05 -1.90 8.23
N THR A 8 -0.90 -1.42 8.70
CA THR A 8 -0.64 0.02 8.79
C THR A 8 -0.44 0.63 7.40
N ILE A 9 0.20 -0.08 6.47
CA ILE A 9 0.31 0.35 5.06
C ILE A 9 -1.08 0.50 4.43
N ASP A 10 -1.98 -0.46 4.66
CA ASP A 10 -3.37 -0.42 4.19
C ASP A 10 -4.13 0.79 4.77
N ALA A 11 -4.04 1.00 6.09
CA ALA A 11 -4.71 2.12 6.76
C ALA A 11 -4.22 3.48 6.26
N ILE A 12 -2.91 3.66 6.12
CA ILE A 12 -2.31 4.90 5.58
C ILE A 12 -2.78 5.10 4.14
N THR A 13 -2.74 4.06 3.30
CA THR A 13 -3.16 4.14 1.89
C THR A 13 -4.62 4.58 1.77
N ARG A 14 -5.52 4.00 2.57
CA ARG A 14 -6.94 4.42 2.60
C ARG A 14 -7.11 5.86 3.02
N PHE A 15 -6.40 6.28 4.06
CA PHE A 15 -6.45 7.66 4.56
C PHE A 15 -5.99 8.66 3.48
N LEU A 16 -4.87 8.40 2.83
CA LEU A 16 -4.33 9.25 1.76
C LEU A 16 -5.24 9.30 0.53
N ASN A 17 -5.96 8.21 0.25
CA ASN A 17 -6.96 8.13 -0.83
C ASN A 17 -8.35 8.67 -0.42
N GLY A 18 -8.52 9.23 0.78
CA GLY A 18 -9.80 9.77 1.25
C GLY A 18 -10.89 8.71 1.46
N ARG A 19 -10.51 7.46 1.73
CA ARG A 19 -11.45 6.35 1.95
C ARG A 19 -11.74 6.13 3.42
N ASP A 20 -12.88 5.51 3.70
CA ASP A 20 -13.28 5.17 5.06
C ASP A 20 -12.30 4.17 5.69
N THR A 21 -11.79 4.54 6.87
CA THR A 21 -10.86 3.76 7.68
C THR A 21 -11.54 3.08 8.87
N SER A 22 -12.82 3.36 9.14
CA SER A 22 -13.52 2.92 10.35
C SER A 22 -14.03 1.48 10.28
N ASN A 23 -14.48 1.03 9.10
CA ASN A 23 -15.13 -0.27 8.91
C ASN A 23 -14.47 -1.11 7.80
N VAL A 24 -13.29 -1.68 8.10
CA VAL A 24 -12.63 -2.63 7.21
C VAL A 24 -13.12 -4.05 7.51
N SER A 25 -13.67 -4.75 6.51
CA SER A 25 -14.15 -6.13 6.70
C SER A 25 -13.01 -7.09 7.02
N GLU A 26 -13.30 -8.15 7.79
CA GLU A 26 -12.32 -9.19 8.11
C GLU A 26 -11.76 -9.87 6.85
N GLU A 27 -12.60 -10.07 5.84
CA GLU A 27 -12.19 -10.57 4.53
C GLU A 27 -11.15 -9.65 3.88
N THR A 28 -11.34 -8.34 3.95
CA THR A 28 -10.37 -7.37 3.44
C THR A 28 -9.06 -7.44 4.22
N LEU A 29 -9.11 -7.53 5.55
CA LEU A 29 -7.92 -7.66 6.39
C LEU A 29 -7.12 -8.95 6.07
N LYS A 30 -7.80 -10.07 5.79
CA LYS A 30 -7.14 -11.32 5.34
C LYS A 30 -6.39 -11.14 4.02
N LEU A 31 -6.87 -10.27 3.14
CA LEU A 31 -6.22 -9.99 1.86
C LEU A 31 -5.01 -9.05 2.00
N VAL A 32 -4.96 -8.18 3.01
CA VAL A 32 -3.84 -7.25 3.23
C VAL A 32 -2.50 -7.98 3.32
N GLY A 33 -2.42 -9.02 4.16
CA GLY A 33 -1.19 -9.79 4.32
C GLY A 33 -0.74 -10.52 3.06
N LYS A 34 -1.67 -10.88 2.17
CA LYS A 34 -1.36 -11.53 0.89
C LYS A 34 -0.86 -10.54 -0.16
N ASN A 35 -1.34 -9.29 -0.13
CA ASN A 35 -1.09 -8.30 -1.18
C ASN A 35 0.04 -7.31 -0.85
N PHE A 36 0.46 -7.24 0.41
CA PHE A 36 1.66 -6.53 0.84
C PHE A 36 2.73 -7.56 1.24
N PRO A 37 3.53 -8.07 0.29
CA PRO A 37 4.66 -8.94 0.58
C PRO A 37 5.68 -8.28 1.52
N TYR A 38 6.58 -9.07 2.09
CA TYR A 38 7.63 -8.55 2.96
C TYR A 38 8.45 -7.45 2.28
N SER A 39 8.75 -6.40 3.05
CA SER A 39 9.49 -5.23 2.57
C SER A 39 8.83 -4.51 1.38
N SER A 40 7.50 -4.56 1.29
CA SER A 40 6.72 -3.71 0.39
C SER A 40 7.04 -2.24 0.63
N VAL A 41 7.30 -1.50 -0.45
CA VAL A 41 7.55 -0.06 -0.39
C VAL A 41 6.49 0.65 -1.22
N LEU A 42 5.80 1.61 -0.59
CA LEU A 42 4.92 2.55 -1.27
C LEU A 42 5.51 3.95 -1.15
N ILE A 43 5.41 4.73 -2.23
CA ILE A 43 5.86 6.11 -2.28
C ILE A 43 4.66 6.95 -2.66
N TYR A 44 4.39 7.99 -1.87
CA TYR A 44 3.36 8.98 -2.17
C TYR A 44 4.01 10.34 -2.35
N GLU A 45 3.50 11.09 -3.32
CA GLU A 45 3.81 12.49 -3.56
C GLU A 45 2.61 13.34 -3.13
N GLU A 46 2.88 14.39 -2.36
CA GLU A 46 1.90 15.42 -2.02
C GLU A 46 1.80 16.40 -3.19
N LEU A 47 0.59 16.62 -3.69
CA LEU A 47 0.29 17.56 -4.76
C LEU A 47 -0.04 18.95 -4.20
N ALA A 48 0.00 19.97 -5.06
CA ALA A 48 -0.22 21.36 -4.68
C ALA A 48 -1.63 21.65 -4.11
N ASP A 49 -2.60 20.76 -4.33
CA ASP A 49 -3.95 20.81 -3.80
C ASP A 49 -4.11 20.05 -2.46
N ASN A 50 -3.01 19.68 -1.81
CA ASN A 50 -2.95 18.86 -0.59
C ASN A 50 -3.55 17.45 -0.76
N THR A 51 -3.65 16.96 -2.00
CA THR A 51 -3.99 15.55 -2.27
C THR A 51 -2.72 14.73 -2.43
N TRP A 52 -2.85 13.40 -2.32
CA TRP A 52 -1.72 12.48 -2.38
C TRP A 52 -1.82 11.60 -3.61
N ARG A 53 -0.70 11.38 -4.29
CA ARG A 53 -0.59 10.51 -5.45
C ARG A 53 0.39 9.39 -5.18
N LEU A 54 -0.05 8.15 -5.37
CA LEU A 54 0.84 6.99 -5.35
C LEU A 54 1.79 7.02 -6.55
N MET A 55 3.08 6.81 -6.30
CA MET A 55 4.13 6.74 -7.32
C MET A 55 4.70 5.31 -7.42
N PRO A 56 4.16 4.46 -8.32
CA PRO A 56 4.49 3.04 -8.36
C PRO A 56 5.90 2.73 -8.88
N ASP A 57 6.49 3.61 -9.70
CA ASP A 57 7.71 3.32 -10.46
C ASP A 57 8.96 4.07 -9.96
N VAL A 58 8.90 4.66 -8.76
CA VAL A 58 10.02 5.46 -8.22
C VAL A 58 11.16 4.57 -7.70
N LEU A 59 10.85 3.34 -7.28
CA LEU A 59 11.84 2.36 -6.87
C LEU A 59 11.61 1.04 -7.58
N PRO A 60 12.67 0.40 -8.12
CA PRO A 60 12.56 -0.95 -8.63
C PRO A 60 12.21 -1.90 -7.48
N SER A 61 11.32 -2.85 -7.73
CA SER A 61 11.03 -3.92 -6.77
C SER A 61 12.29 -4.74 -6.49
N ILE A 62 12.54 -5.02 -5.22
CA ILE A 62 13.59 -5.96 -4.81
C ILE A 62 12.98 -7.37 -4.84
N THR A 63 13.54 -8.22 -5.68
CA THR A 63 13.17 -9.64 -5.76
C THR A 63 14.37 -10.47 -5.34
N TYR A 64 14.15 -11.40 -4.41
CA TYR A 64 15.18 -12.32 -3.93
C TYR A 64 14.61 -13.73 -3.87
N LEU A 65 15.28 -14.68 -4.54
CA LEU A 65 14.74 -16.03 -4.81
C LEU A 65 13.36 -15.93 -5.49
N ASP A 66 12.38 -16.71 -5.03
CA ASP A 66 11.00 -16.72 -5.56
C ASP A 66 10.08 -15.66 -4.90
N VAL A 67 10.64 -14.70 -4.15
CA VAL A 67 9.87 -13.70 -3.40
C VAL A 67 10.15 -12.31 -3.95
N SER A 68 9.08 -11.61 -4.33
CA SER A 68 9.12 -10.21 -4.76
C SER A 68 8.42 -9.31 -3.75
N ASN A 69 9.00 -8.15 -3.44
CA ASN A 69 8.32 -7.13 -2.64
C ASN A 69 7.33 -6.28 -3.45
N ARG A 70 7.07 -6.64 -4.71
CA ARG A 70 6.13 -5.92 -5.57
C ARG A 70 4.72 -6.05 -5.02
N VAL A 71 4.12 -4.91 -4.69
CA VAL A 71 2.73 -4.85 -4.24
C VAL A 71 1.80 -5.13 -5.41
N ASN A 72 0.71 -5.85 -5.14
CA ASN A 72 -0.36 -6.03 -6.13
C ASN A 72 -1.10 -4.71 -6.36
N MET A 73 -0.89 -4.10 -7.53
CA MET A 73 -1.47 -2.81 -7.86
C MET A 73 -2.99 -2.86 -8.03
N ASP A 74 -3.56 -3.96 -8.51
CA ASP A 74 -5.02 -4.11 -8.66
C ASP A 74 -5.71 -4.12 -7.28
N PHE A 75 -5.02 -4.69 -6.28
CA PHE A 75 -5.49 -4.64 -4.91
C PHE A 75 -5.41 -3.24 -4.29
N LEU A 76 -4.41 -2.44 -4.69
CA LEU A 76 -4.25 -1.06 -4.23
C LEU A 76 -5.28 -0.12 -4.87
N THR A 77 -5.54 -0.25 -6.17
CA THR A 77 -6.44 0.66 -6.91
C THR A 77 -7.92 0.40 -6.67
N ARG A 78 -8.29 -0.77 -6.13
CA ARG A 78 -9.66 -1.01 -5.63
C ARG A 78 -9.98 -0.17 -4.38
N MET A 79 -8.93 0.21 -3.63
CA MET A 79 -9.03 1.05 -2.43
C MET A 79 -9.01 2.52 -2.81
#